data_AF-A0A966T186-F1
#
_entry.id   AF-A0A966T186-F1
#
_cell.length_a   1.000
_cell.length_b   1.000
_cell.length_c   1.000
_cell.angle_alpha   90.00
_cell.angle_beta   90.00
_cell.angle_gamma   90.00
#
_symmetry.space_group_name_H-M   'P 1'
#
loop_
_entity.id
_entity.type
_entity.pdbx_description
1 polymer ?
#
loop_
_entity_poly.entity_id
_entity_poly.type
_entity_poly.pdbx_seq_one_letter_code
_entity_poly.pdbx_strand_id
1 'polypeptide(L)'
;MAPVMAAPGLAAGRSVRIGSQVYPLVLPRLRDSRLHVAGVVITLHTLGQVGLGFHVSVPQILSAILTCFVLQVAITFREKRAFVWPASAMLTGSGIALILRVPSTPVGDHWSFHQWWMFSGIAAFSLLTKFIVRRNGSHVFNPSNVGLVIAFIVLGSSRVEPLDFWWAPLSNPAMVIAYLVILVGGSLITNRLGLLTTVISFWLVLTAGTAINAASGQCFTARWAFAPVCGTNMWLTLITSPEIFIFTYFMITDPRTVPQGRVGRIVFGALVGVVCVMLMAPQETEFGAKVALLAGLTVMTAVRPLVERMVPTAGAEDDRLGVFIRRALNGTSAAAPVTTLVKRTGGITLATVLVVGALAFGARSAQGILASEPENLMGRLATRIDPATFPTHFRAIANDVGVAPSHRCPVADRCRATSA
;
A
#
# COMPACT_ATOMS: atom_id res chain seq x y z
N MET A 1 31.84 -49.82 23.97
CA MET A 1 30.75 -48.86 24.25
C MET A 1 31.30 -47.46 23.96
N ALA A 2 30.94 -46.87 22.83
CA ALA A 2 31.32 -45.51 22.49
C ALA A 2 30.37 -44.52 23.21
N PRO A 3 30.88 -43.41 23.77
CA PRO A 3 30.05 -42.45 24.47
C PRO A 3 29.14 -41.70 23.47
N VAL A 4 27.86 -41.60 23.84
CA VAL A 4 26.85 -40.81 23.13
C VAL A 4 27.30 -39.35 23.14
N MET A 5 27.57 -38.79 21.94
CA MET A 5 27.82 -37.37 21.75
C MET A 5 26.63 -36.58 22.28
N ALA A 6 26.85 -35.81 23.35
CA ALA A 6 25.91 -34.82 23.83
C ALA A 6 25.62 -33.81 22.72
N ALA A 7 24.33 -33.57 22.45
CA ALA A 7 23.89 -32.50 21.55
C ALA A 7 24.46 -31.15 22.05
N PRO A 8 24.93 -30.28 21.14
CA PRO A 8 25.53 -29.01 21.52
C PRO A 8 24.52 -28.17 22.29
N GLY A 9 24.87 -27.80 23.52
CA GLY A 9 24.04 -27.04 24.43
C GLY A 9 23.60 -25.73 23.80
N LEU A 10 22.28 -25.52 23.72
CA LEU A 10 21.69 -24.19 23.61
C LEU A 10 22.23 -23.36 24.77
N ALA A 11 23.15 -22.43 24.46
CA ALA A 11 23.75 -21.51 25.42
C ALA A 11 22.68 -20.92 26.36
N ALA A 12 22.98 -20.90 27.66
CA ALA A 12 22.16 -20.46 28.79
C ALA A 12 21.06 -19.45 28.41
N GLY A 13 19.92 -19.95 27.94
CA GLY A 13 18.77 -19.16 27.55
C GLY A 13 17.85 -18.95 28.74
N ARG A 14 17.21 -17.78 28.83
CA ARG A 14 16.08 -17.58 29.75
C ARG A 14 15.04 -18.68 29.48
N SER A 15 14.43 -19.20 30.52
CA SER A 15 13.40 -20.25 30.42
C SER A 15 12.21 -19.90 31.30
N VAL A 16 11.04 -20.44 30.93
CA VAL A 16 9.80 -20.32 31.70
C VAL A 16 9.40 -21.72 32.12
N ARG A 17 9.14 -21.90 33.42
CA ARG A 17 8.65 -23.15 33.98
C ARG A 17 7.13 -23.11 34.07
N ILE A 18 6.45 -24.06 33.45
CA ILE A 18 5.00 -24.24 33.57
C ILE A 18 4.77 -25.66 34.09
N GLY A 19 4.35 -25.76 35.35
CA GLY A 19 4.29 -27.04 36.07
C GLY A 19 5.67 -27.69 36.20
N SER A 20 5.78 -28.95 35.79
CA SER A 20 7.05 -29.70 35.81
C SER A 20 7.94 -29.45 34.59
N GLN A 21 7.44 -28.78 33.54
CA GLN A 21 8.13 -28.65 32.26
C GLN A 21 8.84 -27.29 32.15
N VAL A 22 10.02 -27.28 31.53
CA VAL A 22 10.84 -26.08 31.29
C VAL A 22 10.83 -25.75 29.80
N TYR A 23 10.38 -24.55 29.46
CA TYR A 23 10.29 -24.08 28.08
C TYR A 23 11.31 -22.96 27.82
N PRO A 24 12.06 -22.99 26.70
CA PRO A 24 12.98 -21.91 26.35
C PRO A 24 12.21 -20.63 26.01
N LEU A 25 12.72 -19.50 26.52
CA LEU A 25 12.17 -18.15 26.31
C LEU A 25 13.16 -17.30 25.51
N VAL A 26 12.75 -16.87 24.32
CA VAL A 26 13.54 -15.98 23.46
C VAL A 26 12.90 -14.60 23.46
N LEU A 27 13.55 -13.66 24.16
CA LEU A 27 13.15 -12.26 24.23
C LEU A 27 13.75 -11.44 23.07
N PRO A 28 13.13 -10.29 22.71
CA PRO A 28 13.64 -9.46 21.65
C PRO A 28 14.93 -8.75 22.09
N ARG A 29 15.85 -8.57 21.14
CA ARG A 29 17.06 -7.77 21.35
C ARG A 29 16.75 -6.32 20.97
N LEU A 30 17.18 -5.35 21.78
CA LEU A 30 16.97 -3.92 21.49
C LEU A 30 17.53 -3.47 20.13
N ARG A 31 18.58 -4.15 19.65
CA ARG A 31 19.18 -3.90 18.33
C ARG A 31 18.40 -4.52 17.17
N ASP A 32 17.30 -5.23 17.39
CA ASP A 32 16.47 -5.80 16.33
C ASP A 32 15.78 -4.66 15.55
N SER A 33 15.96 -4.62 14.22
CA SER A 33 15.34 -3.60 13.37
C SER A 33 13.81 -3.62 13.46
N ARG A 34 13.20 -4.76 13.82
CA ARG A 34 11.75 -4.87 14.03
C ARG A 34 11.25 -4.02 15.18
N LEU A 35 12.05 -3.84 16.24
CA LEU A 35 11.67 -2.95 17.35
C LEU A 35 11.73 -1.48 16.92
N HIS A 36 12.68 -1.11 16.05
CA HIS A 36 12.73 0.25 15.51
C HIS A 36 11.52 0.54 14.60
N VAL A 37 11.14 -0.43 13.75
CA VAL A 37 9.91 -0.35 12.95
C VAL A 37 8.68 -0.23 13.86
N ALA A 38 8.61 -1.04 14.92
CA ALA A 38 7.51 -0.95 15.88
C ALA A 38 7.45 0.43 16.55
N GLY A 39 8.59 1.02 16.90
CA GLY A 39 8.67 2.39 17.43
C GLY A 39 8.10 3.42 16.46
N VAL A 40 8.50 3.38 15.19
CA VAL A 40 7.95 4.26 14.13
C VAL A 40 6.43 4.08 14.04
N VAL A 41 5.96 2.84 13.92
CA VAL A 41 4.54 2.55 13.72
C VAL A 41 3.70 2.93 14.95
N ILE A 42 4.16 2.68 16.17
CA ILE A 42 3.45 3.07 17.40
C ILE A 42 3.35 4.60 17.50
N THR A 43 4.40 5.33 17.14
CA THR A 43 4.36 6.79 17.06
C THR A 43 3.32 7.26 16.05
N LEU A 44 3.23 6.62 14.87
CA LEU A 44 2.21 6.93 13.87
C LEU A 44 0.79 6.61 14.35
N HIS A 45 0.57 5.51 15.07
CA HIS A 45 -0.73 5.25 15.70
C HIS A 45 -1.09 6.35 16.70
N THR A 46 -0.13 6.79 17.51
CA THR A 46 -0.32 7.84 18.52
C THR A 46 -0.65 9.18 17.87
N LEU A 47 0.12 9.59 16.85
CA LEU A 47 -0.16 10.81 16.07
C LEU A 47 -1.50 10.71 15.34
N GLY A 48 -1.81 9.53 14.80
CA GLY A 48 -3.08 9.19 14.19
C GLY A 48 -4.27 9.45 15.12
N GLN A 49 -4.20 8.96 16.35
CA GLN A 49 -5.24 9.13 17.36
C GLN A 49 -5.34 10.59 17.84
N VAL A 50 -4.22 11.23 18.17
CA VAL A 50 -4.24 12.48 18.95
C VAL A 50 -4.19 13.75 18.10
N GLY A 51 -3.55 13.71 16.92
CA GLY A 51 -3.25 14.91 16.13
C GLY A 51 -3.73 14.90 14.68
N LEU A 52 -3.87 13.72 14.07
CA LEU A 52 -4.27 13.57 12.66
C LEU A 52 -5.72 13.12 12.48
N GLY A 53 -6.41 12.73 13.55
CA GLY A 53 -7.83 12.37 13.50
C GLY A 53 -8.14 11.12 12.69
N PHE A 54 -7.26 10.10 12.72
CA PHE A 54 -7.51 8.85 12.03
C PHE A 54 -8.80 8.19 12.51
N HIS A 55 -9.65 7.79 11.55
CA HIS A 55 -10.90 7.07 11.77
C HIS A 55 -10.67 5.60 12.19
N VAL A 56 -10.03 5.40 13.34
CA VAL A 56 -9.72 4.10 13.93
C VAL A 56 -9.71 4.22 15.45
N SER A 57 -10.14 3.19 16.18
CA SER A 57 -10.15 3.17 17.64
C SER A 57 -8.99 2.36 18.23
N VAL A 58 -8.65 2.63 19.50
CA VAL A 58 -7.66 1.86 20.26
C VAL A 58 -8.03 0.37 20.35
N PRO A 59 -9.29 -0.03 20.64
CA PRO A 59 -9.67 -1.44 20.59
C PRO A 59 -9.47 -2.10 19.23
N GLN A 60 -9.76 -1.41 18.12
CA GLN A 60 -9.49 -1.94 16.77
C GLN A 60 -7.98 -2.21 16.58
N ILE A 61 -7.12 -1.26 16.95
CA ILE A 61 -5.66 -1.40 16.86
C ILE A 61 -5.15 -2.57 17.72
N LEU A 62 -5.53 -2.59 18.99
CA LEU A 62 -5.10 -3.60 19.94
C LEU A 62 -5.59 -4.99 19.55
N SER A 63 -6.81 -5.09 19.02
CA SER A 63 -7.37 -6.37 18.59
C SER A 63 -6.57 -7.01 17.45
N ALA A 64 -6.14 -6.24 16.44
CA ALA A 64 -5.29 -6.74 15.37
C ALA A 64 -3.92 -7.23 15.89
N ILE A 65 -3.27 -6.42 16.73
CA ILE A 65 -1.96 -6.75 17.29
C ILE A 65 -2.04 -7.98 18.20
N LEU A 66 -3.05 -8.04 19.08
CA LEU A 66 -3.27 -9.13 20.01
C LEU A 66 -3.60 -10.43 19.29
N THR A 67 -4.46 -10.39 18.27
CA THR A 67 -4.78 -11.57 17.47
C THR A 67 -3.52 -12.14 16.81
N CYS A 68 -2.69 -11.29 16.19
CA CYS A 68 -1.43 -11.76 15.61
C CYS A 68 -0.45 -12.28 16.66
N PHE A 69 -0.36 -11.64 17.83
CA PHE A 69 0.46 -12.10 18.95
C PHE A 69 0.05 -13.51 19.38
N VAL A 70 -1.23 -13.71 19.70
CA VAL A 70 -1.77 -14.98 20.21
C VAL A 70 -1.59 -16.09 19.17
N LEU A 71 -1.93 -15.83 17.90
CA LEU A 71 -1.77 -16.82 16.84
C LEU A 71 -0.30 -17.21 16.64
N GLN A 72 0.62 -16.24 16.60
CA GLN A 72 2.05 -16.55 16.42
C GLN A 72 2.61 -17.33 17.61
N VAL A 73 2.24 -16.98 18.85
CA VAL A 73 2.64 -17.72 20.05
C VAL A 73 2.09 -19.14 20.00
N ALA A 74 0.80 -19.31 19.69
CA ALA A 74 0.16 -20.63 19.60
C ALA A 74 0.82 -21.52 18.55
N ILE A 75 1.02 -21.01 17.33
CA ILE A 75 1.68 -21.76 16.24
C ILE A 75 3.11 -22.14 16.65
N THR A 76 3.89 -21.18 17.16
CA THR A 76 5.29 -21.42 17.54
C THR A 76 5.40 -22.42 18.68
N PHE A 77 4.51 -22.33 19.67
CA PHE A 77 4.47 -23.27 20.78
C PHE A 77 4.11 -24.69 20.32
N ARG A 78 3.15 -24.83 19.39
CA ARG A 78 2.80 -26.14 18.81
C ARG A 78 3.94 -26.75 18.00
N GLU A 79 4.65 -25.95 17.21
CA GLU A 79 5.74 -26.44 16.35
C GLU A 79 7.04 -26.72 17.11
N LYS A 80 7.41 -25.84 18.05
CA LYS A 80 8.77 -25.81 18.64
C LYS A 80 8.80 -26.03 20.14
N ARG A 81 7.64 -26.09 20.80
CA ARG A 81 7.53 -26.16 22.27
C ARG A 81 8.38 -25.09 22.94
N ALA A 82 8.32 -23.87 22.43
CA ALA A 82 9.13 -22.73 22.86
C ALA A 82 8.32 -21.43 22.84
N PHE A 83 8.59 -20.53 23.78
CA PHE A 83 8.02 -19.18 23.78
C PHE A 83 9.00 -18.22 23.11
N VAL A 84 8.68 -17.83 21.88
CA VAL A 84 9.48 -16.88 21.09
C VAL A 84 8.71 -15.59 20.96
N TRP A 85 9.35 -14.46 21.30
CA TRP A 85 8.74 -13.15 21.18
C TRP A 85 8.28 -12.88 19.72
N PRO A 86 6.98 -12.66 19.49
CA PRO A 86 6.40 -12.67 18.14
C PRO A 86 6.51 -11.30 17.44
N ALA A 87 7.66 -10.62 17.51
CA ALA A 87 7.83 -9.25 16.98
C ALA A 87 7.31 -9.07 15.54
N SER A 88 7.65 -9.99 14.63
CA SER A 88 7.20 -9.91 13.23
C SER A 88 5.68 -10.04 13.07
N ALA A 89 5.01 -10.80 13.93
CA ALA A 89 3.56 -10.97 13.84
C ALA A 89 2.82 -9.76 14.41
N MET A 90 3.32 -9.20 15.51
CA MET A 90 2.80 -7.94 16.04
C MET A 90 2.94 -6.80 15.02
N LEU A 91 4.04 -6.75 14.27
CA LEU A 91 4.20 -5.81 13.16
C LEU A 91 3.18 -6.05 12.04
N THR A 92 2.83 -7.30 11.72
CA THR A 92 1.75 -7.61 10.78
C THR A 92 0.42 -7.04 11.28
N GLY A 93 0.01 -7.34 12.53
CA GLY A 93 -1.22 -6.81 13.10
C GLY A 93 -1.24 -5.28 13.18
N SER A 94 -0.10 -4.69 13.54
CA SER A 94 0.05 -3.23 13.60
C SER A 94 0.02 -2.57 12.21
N GLY A 95 0.60 -3.20 11.18
CA GLY A 95 0.49 -2.72 9.80
C GLY A 95 -0.94 -2.79 9.26
N ILE A 96 -1.70 -3.82 9.65
CA ILE A 96 -3.14 -3.92 9.35
C ILE A 96 -3.89 -2.78 10.01
N ALA A 97 -3.70 -2.57 11.31
CA ALA A 97 -4.36 -1.50 12.07
C ALA A 97 -4.02 -0.10 11.54
N LEU A 98 -2.78 0.11 11.08
CA LEU A 98 -2.36 1.40 10.55
C LEU A 98 -3.10 1.75 9.25
N ILE A 99 -3.30 0.79 8.34
CA ILE A 99 -3.82 1.04 6.99
C ILE A 99 -5.34 0.82 6.91
N LEU A 100 -5.87 -0.19 7.60
CA LEU A 100 -7.28 -0.54 7.52
C LEU A 100 -8.15 0.51 8.22
N ARG A 101 -9.18 0.97 7.52
CA ARG A 101 -10.26 1.79 8.06
C ARG A 101 -11.60 1.11 7.83
N VAL A 102 -12.52 1.35 8.74
CA VAL A 102 -13.91 0.93 8.64
C VAL A 102 -14.74 2.22 8.55
N PRO A 103 -15.38 2.53 7.40
CA PRO A 103 -16.05 3.82 7.18
C PRO A 103 -17.13 4.16 8.21
N SER A 104 -17.75 3.13 8.80
CA SER A 104 -18.78 3.28 9.82
C SER A 104 -18.24 3.51 11.25
N THR A 105 -16.92 3.63 11.44
CA THR A 105 -16.33 3.87 12.76
C THR A 105 -16.72 5.26 13.27
N PRO A 106 -17.26 5.37 14.51
CA PRO A 106 -17.63 6.66 15.08
C PRO A 106 -16.45 7.64 15.10
N VAL A 107 -16.69 8.87 14.65
CA VAL A 107 -15.66 9.92 14.61
C VAL A 107 -15.43 10.46 16.03
N GLY A 108 -14.17 10.58 16.43
CA GLY A 108 -13.80 11.13 17.74
C GLY A 108 -13.95 10.18 18.93
N ASP A 109 -14.48 8.97 18.74
CA ASP A 109 -14.52 7.93 19.78
C ASP A 109 -13.34 6.98 19.68
N HIS A 110 -12.26 7.33 20.38
CA HIS A 110 -11.02 6.56 20.39
C HIS A 110 -11.12 5.22 21.14
N TRP A 111 -12.15 5.00 21.97
CA TRP A 111 -12.28 3.80 22.80
C TRP A 111 -13.43 2.88 22.35
N SER A 112 -14.03 3.17 21.21
CA SER A 112 -15.09 2.36 20.62
C SER A 112 -14.64 0.93 20.33
N PHE A 113 -15.48 -0.05 20.65
CA PHE A 113 -15.33 -1.45 20.20
C PHE A 113 -16.01 -1.68 18.83
N HIS A 114 -16.32 -0.63 18.08
CA HIS A 114 -16.98 -0.78 16.78
C HIS A 114 -16.17 -1.68 15.82
N GLN A 115 -16.78 -2.77 15.37
CA GLN A 115 -16.23 -3.69 14.37
C GLN A 115 -14.76 -4.12 14.59
N TRP A 116 -14.32 -4.21 15.85
CA TRP A 116 -12.97 -4.66 16.21
C TRP A 116 -12.66 -6.05 15.62
N TRP A 117 -13.67 -6.91 15.51
CA TRP A 117 -13.54 -8.25 14.95
C TRP A 117 -13.11 -8.26 13.48
N MET A 118 -13.39 -7.20 12.70
CA MET A 118 -12.88 -7.09 11.32
C MET A 118 -11.36 -6.92 11.31
N PHE A 119 -10.83 -6.08 12.21
CA PHE A 119 -9.39 -5.89 12.39
C PHE A 119 -8.71 -7.20 12.82
N SER A 120 -9.28 -7.89 13.83
CA SER A 120 -8.81 -9.21 14.24
C SER A 120 -8.86 -10.25 13.11
N GLY A 121 -9.97 -10.35 12.39
CA GLY A 121 -10.17 -11.33 11.32
C GLY A 121 -9.20 -11.13 10.15
N ILE A 122 -9.06 -9.88 9.68
CA ILE A 122 -8.14 -9.52 8.60
C ILE A 122 -6.69 -9.72 9.06
N ALA A 123 -6.33 -9.34 10.29
CA ALA A 123 -5.00 -9.56 10.84
C ALA A 123 -4.65 -11.05 11.01
N ALA A 124 -5.61 -11.87 11.45
CA ALA A 124 -5.48 -13.32 11.51
C ALA A 124 -5.22 -13.91 10.13
N PHE A 125 -6.05 -13.54 9.15
CA PHE A 125 -5.91 -13.98 7.76
C PHE A 125 -4.54 -13.59 7.18
N SER A 126 -4.16 -12.31 7.30
CA SER A 126 -2.85 -11.79 6.93
C SER A 126 -1.72 -12.62 7.51
N LEU A 127 -1.73 -12.87 8.82
CA LEU A 127 -0.68 -13.64 9.48
C LEU A 127 -0.64 -15.09 9.00
N LEU A 128 -1.79 -15.72 8.76
CA LEU A 128 -1.84 -17.10 8.27
C LEU A 128 -1.22 -17.28 6.89
N THR A 129 -1.32 -16.28 6.00
CA THR A 129 -0.66 -16.33 4.67
C THR A 129 0.86 -16.56 4.78
N LYS A 130 1.49 -16.06 5.83
CA LYS A 130 2.93 -16.24 6.13
C LYS A 130 3.31 -17.71 6.34
N PHE A 131 2.39 -18.51 6.86
CA PHE A 131 2.60 -19.93 7.18
C PHE A 131 2.19 -20.84 6.03
N ILE A 132 1.13 -20.47 5.31
CA ILE A 132 0.57 -21.27 4.20
C ILE A 132 1.40 -21.08 2.92
N VAL A 133 1.71 -19.82 2.56
CA VAL A 133 2.34 -19.51 1.27
C VAL A 133 3.83 -19.29 1.45
N ARG A 134 4.58 -20.39 1.37
CA ARG A 134 6.03 -20.42 1.61
C ARG A 134 6.79 -21.00 0.44
N ARG A 135 7.99 -20.48 0.22
CA ARG A 135 8.97 -20.98 -0.74
C ARG A 135 10.35 -20.95 -0.09
N ASN A 136 11.11 -22.04 -0.22
CA ASN A 136 12.46 -22.18 0.34
C ASN A 136 12.53 -21.82 1.84
N GLY A 137 11.51 -22.19 2.61
CA GLY A 137 11.45 -21.93 4.05
C GLY A 137 11.07 -20.50 4.47
N SER A 138 10.87 -19.55 3.54
CA SER A 138 10.37 -18.20 3.83
C SER A 138 8.99 -17.95 3.22
N HIS A 139 8.25 -16.98 3.77
CA HIS A 139 7.02 -16.50 3.14
C HIS A 139 7.33 -15.80 1.83
N VAL A 140 6.43 -15.91 0.86
CA VAL A 140 6.56 -15.27 -0.46
C VAL A 140 6.08 -13.82 -0.40
N PHE A 141 4.94 -13.60 0.27
CA PHE A 141 4.26 -12.32 0.34
C PHE A 141 4.52 -11.59 1.64
N ASN A 142 4.45 -10.26 1.60
CA ASN A 142 4.31 -9.45 2.79
C ASN A 142 2.90 -9.74 3.38
N PRO A 143 2.80 -10.33 4.58
CA PRO A 143 1.54 -10.85 5.11
C PRO A 143 0.48 -9.76 5.33
N SER A 144 0.90 -8.57 5.76
CA SER A 144 -0.02 -7.43 5.89
C SER A 144 -0.51 -6.97 4.52
N ASN A 145 0.39 -6.84 3.54
CA ASN A 145 0.03 -6.37 2.20
C ASN A 145 -0.98 -7.30 1.51
N VAL A 146 -0.71 -8.61 1.46
CA VAL A 146 -1.60 -9.57 0.79
C VAL A 146 -2.97 -9.65 1.46
N GLY A 147 -3.02 -9.63 2.79
CA GLY A 147 -4.31 -9.66 3.49
C GLY A 147 -5.12 -8.38 3.34
N LEU A 148 -4.48 -7.21 3.28
CA LEU A 148 -5.17 -5.95 2.96
C LEU A 148 -5.73 -5.95 1.54
N VAL A 149 -4.93 -6.36 0.54
CA VAL A 149 -5.39 -6.44 -0.86
C VAL A 149 -6.63 -7.33 -0.97
N ILE A 150 -6.56 -8.53 -0.39
CA ILE A 150 -7.69 -9.47 -0.44
C ILE A 150 -8.89 -8.91 0.32
N ALA A 151 -8.69 -8.32 1.51
CA ALA A 151 -9.77 -7.72 2.27
C ALA A 151 -10.47 -6.60 1.50
N PHE A 152 -9.72 -5.68 0.88
CA PHE A 152 -10.30 -4.58 0.12
C PHE A 152 -11.05 -5.06 -1.13
N ILE A 153 -10.50 -6.04 -1.86
CA ILE A 153 -11.16 -6.59 -3.05
C ILE A 153 -12.46 -7.33 -2.67
N VAL A 154 -12.44 -8.14 -1.61
CA VAL A 154 -13.56 -9.00 -1.22
C VAL A 154 -14.67 -8.23 -0.50
N LEU A 155 -14.30 -7.33 0.41
CA LEU A 155 -15.27 -6.60 1.24
C LEU A 155 -15.75 -5.30 0.58
N GLY A 156 -14.94 -4.71 -0.30
CA GLY A 156 -15.24 -3.47 -1.00
C GLY A 156 -15.23 -2.21 -0.12
N SER A 157 -15.29 -1.05 -0.78
CA SER A 157 -15.23 0.28 -0.15
C SER A 157 -16.39 0.57 0.81
N SER A 158 -17.53 -0.11 0.67
CA SER A 158 -18.68 0.06 1.57
C SER A 158 -18.44 -0.50 2.98
N ARG A 159 -17.46 -1.38 3.16
CA ARG A 159 -17.17 -2.05 4.43
C ARG A 159 -15.81 -1.67 4.99
N VAL A 160 -14.81 -1.57 4.13
CA VAL A 160 -13.43 -1.31 4.51
C VAL A 160 -12.76 -0.39 3.50
N GLU A 161 -11.87 0.46 3.97
CA GLU A 161 -11.12 1.36 3.12
C GLU A 161 -9.65 1.43 3.58
N PRO A 162 -8.71 1.66 2.64
CA PRO A 162 -7.34 1.99 2.98
C PRO A 162 -7.23 3.45 3.45
N LEU A 163 -6.35 3.70 4.42
CA LEU A 163 -6.02 5.03 4.94
C LEU A 163 -5.70 6.03 3.82
N ASP A 164 -6.26 7.24 3.91
CA ASP A 164 -6.19 8.37 2.96
C ASP A 164 -4.76 8.75 2.55
N PHE A 165 -4.48 8.99 1.25
CA PHE A 165 -3.17 9.39 0.72
C PHE A 165 -2.69 10.72 1.29
N TRP A 166 -3.62 11.52 1.81
CA TRP A 166 -3.38 12.79 2.43
C TRP A 166 -4.04 12.80 3.82
N TRP A 167 -3.33 13.26 4.85
CA TRP A 167 -3.82 13.21 6.23
C TRP A 167 -4.23 14.58 6.78
N ALA A 168 -3.36 15.57 6.61
CA ALA A 168 -3.56 16.90 7.17
C ALA A 168 -2.64 17.92 6.45
N PRO A 169 -2.95 19.22 6.53
CA PRO A 169 -2.06 20.27 6.02
C PRO A 169 -0.76 20.32 6.83
N LEU A 170 0.32 20.84 6.22
CA LEU A 170 1.61 21.02 6.91
C LEU A 170 1.56 22.04 8.06
N SER A 171 0.52 22.87 8.14
CA SER A 171 0.27 23.73 9.30
C SER A 171 -0.09 22.94 10.57
N ASN A 172 -0.52 21.68 10.44
CA ASN A 172 -0.72 20.80 11.59
C ASN A 172 0.64 20.23 12.05
N PRO A 173 1.09 20.52 13.29
CA PRO A 173 2.38 20.05 13.79
C PRO A 173 2.48 18.51 13.83
N ALA A 174 1.36 17.80 14.04
CA ALA A 174 1.35 16.34 14.01
C ALA A 174 1.73 15.80 12.62
N MET A 175 1.41 16.52 11.54
CA MET A 175 1.78 16.14 10.18
C MET A 175 3.29 16.28 9.94
N VAL A 176 3.89 17.35 10.43
CA VAL A 176 5.35 17.56 10.34
C VAL A 176 6.09 16.45 11.10
N ILE A 177 5.65 16.14 12.32
CA ILE A 177 6.22 15.05 13.11
C ILE A 177 6.03 13.70 12.39
N ALA A 178 4.85 13.46 11.82
CA ALA A 178 4.60 12.23 11.06
C ALA A 178 5.56 12.07 9.88
N TYR A 179 5.78 13.13 9.08
CA TYR A 179 6.78 13.11 8.00
C TYR A 179 8.19 12.86 8.54
N LEU A 180 8.60 13.54 9.61
CA LEU A 180 9.92 13.31 10.21
C LEU A 180 10.09 11.85 10.63
N VAL A 181 9.09 11.28 11.31
CA VAL A 181 9.10 9.89 11.76
C VAL A 181 9.15 8.91 10.59
N ILE A 182 8.37 9.13 9.53
CA ILE A 182 8.34 8.25 8.35
C ILE A 182 9.64 8.37 7.55
N LEU A 183 10.05 9.58 7.18
CA LEU A 183 11.19 9.81 6.29
C LEU A 183 12.51 9.52 6.98
N VAL A 184 12.73 10.02 8.20
CA VAL A 184 13.97 9.78 8.95
C VAL A 184 14.00 8.34 9.46
N GLY A 185 12.94 7.89 10.12
CA GLY A 185 12.86 6.52 10.65
C GLY A 185 12.96 5.48 9.54
N GLY A 186 12.20 5.65 8.46
CA GLY A 186 12.23 4.79 7.28
C GLY A 186 13.60 4.76 6.61
N SER A 187 14.23 5.92 6.39
CA SER A 187 15.56 6.00 5.77
C SER A 187 16.65 5.36 6.63
N LEU A 188 16.65 5.58 7.95
CA LEU A 188 17.62 4.96 8.87
C LEU A 188 17.47 3.44 8.90
N ILE A 189 16.24 2.94 8.97
CA ILE A 189 15.96 1.50 9.00
C ILE A 189 16.36 0.85 7.66
N THR A 190 15.96 1.43 6.53
CA THR A 190 16.25 0.88 5.20
C THR A 190 17.72 0.98 4.83
N ASN A 191 18.43 2.03 5.27
CA ASN A 191 19.89 2.13 5.13
C ASN A 191 20.60 1.00 5.88
N ARG A 192 20.20 0.76 7.15
CA ARG A 192 20.74 -0.32 7.96
C ARG A 192 20.50 -1.71 7.36
N LEU A 193 19.41 -1.89 6.61
CA LEU A 193 19.07 -3.13 5.92
C LEU A 193 19.67 -3.22 4.49
N GLY A 194 20.31 -2.15 4.00
CA GLY A 194 20.86 -2.07 2.65
C GLY A 194 19.80 -2.03 1.54
N LEU A 195 18.58 -1.57 1.84
CA LEU A 195 17.43 -1.57 0.94
C LEU A 195 17.11 -0.20 0.32
N LEU A 196 17.95 0.82 0.58
CA LEU A 196 17.76 2.17 0.02
C LEU A 196 17.69 2.20 -1.51
N THR A 197 18.45 1.33 -2.19
CA THR A 197 18.42 1.28 -3.66
C THR A 197 17.06 0.83 -4.19
N THR A 198 16.36 -0.08 -3.50
CA THR A 198 14.98 -0.46 -3.83
C THR A 198 14.03 0.70 -3.62
N VAL A 199 14.16 1.43 -2.50
CA VAL A 199 13.35 2.62 -2.18
C VAL A 199 13.49 3.68 -3.26
N ILE A 200 14.72 4.08 -3.58
CA ILE A 200 15.01 5.13 -4.56
C ILE A 200 14.52 4.70 -5.95
N SER A 201 14.77 3.45 -6.35
CA SER A 201 14.34 2.95 -7.65
C SER A 201 12.83 2.91 -7.80
N PHE A 202 12.10 2.49 -6.76
CA PHE A 202 10.63 2.54 -6.76
C PHE A 202 10.13 3.97 -6.85
N TRP A 203 10.64 4.86 -5.99
CA TRP A 203 10.17 6.23 -5.90
C TRP A 203 10.42 7.01 -7.19
N LEU A 204 11.59 6.87 -7.83
CA LEU A 204 11.87 7.52 -9.11
C LEU A 204 10.91 7.08 -10.22
N VAL A 205 10.64 5.77 -10.32
CA VAL A 205 9.72 5.24 -11.34
C VAL A 205 8.28 5.65 -11.04
N LEU A 206 7.85 5.61 -9.78
CA LEU A 206 6.53 6.07 -9.38
C LEU A 206 6.35 7.56 -9.69
N THR A 207 7.31 8.41 -9.34
CA THR A 207 7.28 9.85 -9.59
C THR A 207 7.20 10.17 -11.07
N ALA A 208 8.03 9.52 -11.90
CA ALA A 208 7.99 9.72 -13.35
C ALA A 208 6.69 9.18 -13.98
N GLY A 209 6.27 7.97 -13.60
CA GLY A 209 5.08 7.33 -14.16
C GLY A 209 3.78 8.02 -13.77
N THR A 210 3.66 8.46 -12.51
CA THR A 210 2.49 9.25 -12.07
C THR A 210 2.46 10.64 -12.69
N ALA A 211 3.62 11.24 -13.02
CA ALA A 211 3.66 12.49 -13.80
C ALA A 211 3.09 12.28 -15.21
N ILE A 212 3.43 11.16 -15.87
CA ILE A 212 2.90 10.81 -17.19
C ILE A 212 1.38 10.59 -17.11
N ASN A 213 0.90 9.86 -16.11
CA ASN A 213 -0.53 9.67 -15.89
C ASN A 213 -1.26 10.99 -15.64
N ALA A 214 -0.67 11.89 -14.82
CA ALA A 214 -1.20 13.21 -14.54
C ALA A 214 -1.29 14.07 -15.81
N ALA A 215 -0.23 14.07 -16.63
CA ALA A 215 -0.20 14.78 -17.91
C ALA A 215 -1.18 14.21 -18.93
N SER A 216 -1.52 12.92 -18.80
CA SER A 216 -2.50 12.21 -19.61
C SER A 216 -3.95 12.42 -19.12
N GLY A 217 -4.16 13.30 -18.13
CA GLY A 217 -5.48 13.67 -17.63
C GLY A 217 -6.07 12.72 -16.60
N GLN A 218 -5.27 11.84 -15.99
CA GLN A 218 -5.77 11.00 -14.89
C GLN A 218 -6.26 11.88 -13.72
N CYS A 219 -7.41 11.50 -13.18
CA CYS A 219 -8.00 12.07 -11.98
C CYS A 219 -8.51 10.94 -11.07
N PHE A 220 -8.58 11.21 -9.76
CA PHE A 220 -9.35 10.37 -8.86
C PHE A 220 -10.16 11.20 -7.87
N THR A 221 -11.27 10.64 -7.42
CA THR A 221 -12.08 11.19 -6.32
C THR A 221 -11.53 10.71 -4.98
N ALA A 222 -11.51 11.61 -4.00
CA ALA A 222 -10.95 11.37 -2.67
C ALA A 222 -11.87 11.93 -1.60
N ARG A 223 -11.91 11.30 -0.43
CA ARG A 223 -12.84 11.70 0.65
C ARG A 223 -12.49 13.04 1.29
N TRP A 224 -11.21 13.41 1.23
CA TRP A 224 -10.66 14.65 1.75
C TRP A 224 -10.70 15.80 0.73
N ALA A 225 -11.18 15.57 -0.50
CA ALA A 225 -11.25 16.57 -1.55
C ALA A 225 -12.71 16.80 -2.02
N PHE A 226 -13.09 18.07 -2.21
CA PHE A 226 -14.43 18.43 -2.71
C PHE A 226 -14.60 18.20 -4.22
N ALA A 227 -13.51 18.18 -4.97
CA ALA A 227 -13.48 17.97 -6.41
C ALA A 227 -12.48 16.88 -6.76
N PRO A 228 -12.58 16.23 -7.94
CA PRO A 228 -11.59 15.27 -8.41
C PRO A 228 -10.18 15.86 -8.37
N VAL A 229 -9.23 15.08 -7.85
CA VAL A 229 -7.83 15.46 -7.76
C VAL A 229 -7.17 15.07 -9.09
N CYS A 230 -6.76 16.08 -9.86
CA CYS A 230 -6.27 15.93 -11.23
C CYS A 230 -4.89 16.57 -11.43
N GLY A 231 -4.23 16.24 -12.54
CA GLY A 231 -3.03 16.94 -13.03
C GLY A 231 -1.93 17.08 -11.98
N THR A 232 -1.34 18.27 -11.87
CA THR A 232 -0.25 18.55 -10.92
C THR A 232 -0.64 18.29 -9.46
N ASN A 233 -1.89 18.58 -9.07
CA ASN A 233 -2.36 18.31 -7.71
C ASN A 233 -2.39 16.81 -7.41
N MET A 234 -2.84 16.00 -8.37
CA MET A 234 -2.80 14.54 -8.26
C MET A 234 -1.37 14.05 -8.13
N TRP A 235 -0.47 14.51 -9.00
CA TRP A 235 0.94 14.13 -8.98
C TRP A 235 1.60 14.48 -7.65
N LEU A 236 1.47 15.73 -7.19
CA LEU A 236 2.02 16.17 -5.90
C LEU A 236 1.44 15.38 -4.74
N THR A 237 0.13 15.12 -4.73
CA THR A 237 -0.52 14.29 -3.71
C THR A 237 0.13 12.93 -3.63
N LEU A 238 0.35 12.25 -4.77
CA LEU A 238 0.91 10.90 -4.77
C LEU A 238 2.39 10.88 -4.37
N ILE A 239 3.23 11.74 -4.94
CA ILE A 239 4.69 11.68 -4.68
C ILE A 239 5.08 12.16 -3.28
N THR A 240 4.23 12.97 -2.65
CA THR A 240 4.41 13.43 -1.27
C THR A 240 3.56 12.68 -0.26
N SER A 241 2.77 11.70 -0.69
CA SER A 241 1.82 11.00 0.20
C SER A 241 2.52 10.25 1.34
N PRO A 242 2.13 10.46 2.61
CA PRO A 242 2.63 9.68 3.74
C PRO A 242 2.37 8.17 3.60
N GLU A 243 1.26 7.75 3.00
CA GLU A 243 0.92 6.34 2.69
C GLU A 243 1.94 5.74 1.74
N ILE A 244 2.26 6.47 0.67
CA ILE A 244 3.21 5.99 -0.34
C ILE A 244 4.59 5.90 0.30
N PHE A 245 4.96 6.81 1.20
CA PHE A 245 6.17 6.66 1.99
C PHE A 245 6.12 5.47 2.95
N ILE A 246 5.01 5.21 3.64
CA ILE A 246 4.85 4.00 4.47
C ILE A 246 4.99 2.73 3.62
N PHE A 247 4.32 2.68 2.47
CA PHE A 247 4.40 1.59 1.52
C PHE A 247 5.85 1.37 1.05
N THR A 248 6.55 2.46 0.71
CA THR A 248 7.94 2.42 0.26
C THR A 248 8.90 1.96 1.34
N TYR A 249 8.80 2.50 2.56
CA TYR A 249 9.77 2.27 3.64
C TYR A 249 9.48 1.04 4.51
N PHE A 250 8.23 0.55 4.53
CA PHE A 250 7.84 -0.53 5.44
C PHE A 250 7.11 -1.70 4.78
N MET A 251 6.60 -1.56 3.55
CA MET A 251 5.96 -2.68 2.83
C MET A 251 6.85 -3.27 1.75
N ILE A 252 7.37 -2.43 0.85
CA ILE A 252 8.26 -2.87 -0.23
C ILE A 252 9.56 -3.44 0.34
N THR A 253 10.10 -2.82 1.39
CA THR A 253 11.41 -3.11 1.99
C THR A 253 11.38 -4.23 3.04
N ASP A 254 10.43 -5.15 2.98
CA ASP A 254 10.51 -6.38 3.79
C ASP A 254 11.69 -7.24 3.26
N PRO A 255 12.74 -7.47 4.06
CA PRO A 255 13.94 -8.18 3.61
C PRO A 255 13.68 -9.63 3.19
N ARG A 256 12.52 -10.19 3.56
CA ARG A 256 12.12 -11.54 3.15
C ARG A 256 11.44 -11.56 1.79
N THR A 257 10.87 -10.45 1.33
CA THR A 257 10.08 -10.38 0.08
C THR A 257 10.81 -9.69 -1.05
N VAL A 258 11.99 -9.08 -0.81
CA VAL A 258 12.84 -8.43 -1.82
C VAL A 258 14.00 -9.34 -2.26
N PRO A 259 14.48 -9.26 -3.52
CA PRO A 259 15.71 -9.92 -3.94
C PRO A 259 16.94 -9.54 -3.11
N GLN A 260 17.90 -10.47 -3.01
CA GLN A 260 19.11 -10.27 -2.20
C GLN A 260 20.22 -9.50 -2.93
N GLY A 261 20.33 -9.64 -4.25
CA GLY A 261 21.37 -8.97 -5.07
C GLY A 261 21.14 -7.47 -5.24
N ARG A 262 22.21 -6.71 -5.45
CA ARG A 262 22.17 -5.25 -5.63
C ARG A 262 21.39 -4.85 -6.88
N VAL A 263 21.66 -5.50 -8.00
CA VAL A 263 20.94 -5.26 -9.27
C VAL A 263 19.50 -5.73 -9.14
N GLY A 264 19.27 -6.90 -8.52
CA GLY A 264 17.94 -7.42 -8.26
C GLY A 264 17.06 -6.46 -7.45
N ARG A 265 17.62 -5.79 -6.44
CA ARG A 265 16.94 -4.78 -5.61
C ARG A 265 16.49 -3.56 -6.41
N ILE A 266 17.32 -3.07 -7.32
CA ILE A 266 17.01 -1.94 -8.19
C ILE A 266 15.92 -2.33 -9.18
N VAL A 267 16.14 -3.42 -9.93
CA VAL A 267 15.18 -3.92 -10.94
C VAL A 267 13.83 -4.21 -10.30
N PHE A 268 13.81 -4.85 -9.12
CA PHE A 268 12.57 -5.12 -8.41
C PHE A 268 11.84 -3.84 -7.99
N GLY A 269 12.54 -2.86 -7.41
CA GLY A 269 11.94 -1.58 -7.04
C GLY A 269 11.35 -0.84 -8.25
N ALA A 270 12.10 -0.79 -9.36
CA ALA A 270 11.61 -0.22 -10.62
C ALA A 270 10.36 -0.93 -11.14
N LEU A 271 10.36 -2.27 -11.20
CA LEU A 271 9.22 -3.05 -11.68
C LEU A 271 7.98 -2.89 -10.79
N VAL A 272 8.15 -2.83 -9.47
CA VAL A 272 7.04 -2.49 -8.55
C VAL A 272 6.48 -1.12 -8.90
N GLY A 273 7.33 -0.12 -9.13
CA GLY A 273 6.92 1.22 -9.55
C GLY A 273 6.10 1.20 -10.84
N VAL A 274 6.60 0.52 -11.88
CA VAL A 274 5.88 0.37 -13.16
C VAL A 274 4.51 -0.27 -12.95
N VAL A 275 4.46 -1.44 -12.28
CA VAL A 275 3.20 -2.14 -12.06
C VAL A 275 2.21 -1.31 -11.24
N CYS A 276 2.68 -0.58 -10.22
CA CYS A 276 1.80 0.30 -9.43
C CYS A 276 1.22 1.42 -10.30
N VAL A 277 2.04 2.13 -11.07
CA VAL A 277 1.60 3.20 -11.98
C VAL A 277 0.58 2.66 -12.99
N MET A 278 0.82 1.47 -13.55
CA MET A 278 -0.08 0.81 -14.48
C MET A 278 -1.44 0.50 -13.86
N LEU A 279 -1.44 -0.12 -12.68
CA LEU A 279 -2.67 -0.52 -12.01
C LEU A 279 -3.44 0.68 -11.47
N MET A 280 -2.75 1.77 -11.12
CA MET A 280 -3.35 3.02 -10.68
C MET A 280 -3.96 3.82 -11.83
N ALA A 281 -3.42 3.72 -13.05
CA ALA A 281 -3.89 4.49 -14.22
C ALA A 281 -5.41 4.44 -14.47
N PRO A 282 -6.08 3.27 -14.45
CA PRO A 282 -7.53 3.19 -14.69
C PRO A 282 -8.40 3.51 -13.45
N GLN A 283 -7.81 3.90 -12.32
CA GLN A 283 -8.57 4.06 -11.07
C GLN A 283 -9.12 5.48 -10.93
N GLU A 284 -10.45 5.59 -10.86
CA GLU A 284 -11.17 6.87 -10.71
C GLU A 284 -11.43 7.24 -9.23
N THR A 285 -11.08 6.35 -8.30
CA THR A 285 -11.26 6.56 -6.86
C THR A 285 -9.95 6.34 -6.13
N GLU A 286 -9.77 7.06 -5.03
CA GLU A 286 -8.65 6.87 -4.12
C GLU A 286 -8.60 5.45 -3.56
N PHE A 287 -9.76 4.84 -3.27
CA PHE A 287 -9.88 3.44 -2.89
C PHE A 287 -9.22 2.52 -3.94
N GLY A 288 -9.64 2.64 -5.20
CA GLY A 288 -9.11 1.84 -6.31
C GLY A 288 -7.61 2.06 -6.51
N ALA A 289 -7.15 3.31 -6.45
CA ALA A 289 -5.74 3.67 -6.58
C ALA A 289 -4.86 3.03 -5.47
N LYS A 290 -5.34 2.98 -4.22
CA LYS A 290 -4.61 2.31 -3.13
C LYS A 290 -4.65 0.80 -3.22
N VAL A 291 -5.79 0.22 -3.59
CA VAL A 291 -5.87 -1.23 -3.84
C VAL A 291 -4.91 -1.61 -4.96
N ALA A 292 -4.83 -0.81 -6.03
CA ALA A 292 -3.89 -0.98 -7.13
C ALA A 292 -2.42 -0.89 -6.66
N LEU A 293 -2.07 0.08 -5.83
CA LEU A 293 -0.72 0.22 -5.24
C LEU A 293 -0.31 -1.03 -4.46
N LEU A 294 -1.17 -1.48 -3.53
CA LEU A 294 -0.91 -2.67 -2.71
C LEU A 294 -0.91 -3.97 -3.53
N ALA A 295 -1.81 -4.06 -4.52
CA ALA A 295 -1.88 -5.18 -5.46
C ALA A 295 -0.61 -5.25 -6.32
N GLY A 296 -0.04 -4.12 -6.73
CA GLY A 296 1.21 -4.07 -7.49
C GLY A 296 2.37 -4.73 -6.75
N LEU A 297 2.52 -4.47 -5.45
CA LEU A 297 3.50 -5.18 -4.63
C LEU A 297 3.18 -6.67 -4.48
N THR A 298 1.90 -7.04 -4.34
CA THR A 298 1.49 -8.46 -4.24
C THR A 298 1.82 -9.21 -5.54
N VAL A 299 1.50 -8.65 -6.69
CA VAL A 299 1.83 -9.22 -8.00
C VAL A 299 3.35 -9.36 -8.15
N MET A 300 4.11 -8.30 -7.83
CA MET A 300 5.56 -8.36 -7.98
C MET A 300 6.24 -9.32 -7.01
N THR A 301 5.73 -9.49 -5.79
CA THR A 301 6.23 -10.50 -4.86
C THR A 301 5.92 -11.93 -5.32
N ALA A 302 4.80 -12.16 -6.01
CA ALA A 302 4.53 -13.44 -6.69
C ALA A 302 5.50 -13.68 -7.87
N VAL A 303 5.77 -12.65 -8.66
CA VAL A 303 6.63 -12.70 -9.87
C VAL A 303 8.12 -12.67 -9.52
N ARG A 304 8.50 -12.26 -8.30
CA ARG A 304 9.88 -12.15 -7.83
C ARG A 304 10.80 -13.32 -8.22
N PRO A 305 10.40 -14.60 -8.08
CA PRO A 305 11.29 -15.71 -8.43
C PRO A 305 11.67 -15.76 -9.91
N LEU A 306 10.84 -15.19 -10.79
CA LEU A 306 11.17 -15.01 -12.21
C LEU A 306 12.17 -13.87 -12.39
N VAL A 307 11.97 -12.74 -11.69
CA VAL A 307 12.92 -11.62 -11.67
C VAL A 307 14.30 -12.09 -11.21
N GLU A 308 14.37 -12.87 -10.12
CA GLU A 308 15.61 -13.44 -9.58
C GLU A 308 16.33 -14.37 -10.55
N ARG A 309 15.63 -14.99 -11.50
CA ARG A 309 16.25 -15.79 -12.56
C ARG A 309 16.87 -14.92 -13.66
N MET A 310 16.31 -13.72 -13.89
CA MET A 310 16.73 -12.80 -14.95
C MET A 310 17.88 -11.87 -14.53
N VAL A 311 18.02 -11.60 -13.23
CA VAL A 311 19.09 -10.74 -12.69
C VAL A 311 20.32 -11.55 -12.24
N PRO A 312 21.50 -10.90 -12.10
CA PRO A 312 22.68 -11.52 -11.53
C PRO A 312 22.44 -12.13 -10.14
N THR A 313 23.12 -13.24 -9.86
CA THR A 313 23.11 -13.85 -8.52
C THR A 313 23.78 -12.91 -7.52
N ALA A 314 23.22 -12.82 -6.32
CA ALA A 314 23.72 -11.93 -5.28
C ALA A 314 25.21 -12.20 -4.99
N GLY A 315 26.03 -11.14 -5.03
CA GLY A 315 27.46 -11.22 -4.74
C GLY A 315 28.35 -11.69 -5.91
N ALA A 316 27.79 -12.00 -7.07
CA ALA A 316 28.58 -12.23 -8.28
C ALA A 316 29.23 -10.94 -8.80
N GLU A 317 30.28 -11.05 -9.61
CA GLU A 317 31.00 -9.89 -10.16
C GLU A 317 30.11 -8.95 -10.99
N ASP A 318 29.05 -9.50 -11.59
CA ASP A 318 28.06 -8.79 -12.37
C ASP A 318 26.88 -8.24 -11.56
N ASP A 319 26.84 -8.45 -10.24
CA ASP A 319 25.91 -7.80 -9.31
C ASP A 319 26.31 -6.33 -9.03
N ARG A 320 26.79 -5.65 -10.07
CA ARG A 320 27.11 -4.22 -10.12
C ARG A 320 26.36 -3.62 -11.29
N LEU A 321 25.57 -2.57 -11.02
CA LEU A 321 24.69 -1.96 -12.03
C LEU A 321 25.43 -1.58 -13.32
N GLY A 322 26.60 -0.94 -13.22
CA GLY A 322 27.37 -0.54 -14.41
C GLY A 322 27.88 -1.74 -15.23
N VAL A 323 28.27 -2.84 -14.58
CA VAL A 323 28.71 -4.07 -15.27
C VAL A 323 27.52 -4.76 -15.92
N PHE A 324 26.38 -4.83 -15.21
CA PHE A 324 25.14 -5.37 -15.73
C PHE A 324 24.65 -4.61 -16.96
N ILE A 325 24.60 -3.27 -16.90
CA ILE A 325 24.21 -2.41 -18.04
C ILE A 325 25.21 -2.57 -19.19
N ARG A 326 26.52 -2.53 -18.94
CA ARG A 326 27.54 -2.70 -19.99
C ARG A 326 27.42 -4.07 -20.66
N ARG A 327 27.18 -5.15 -19.91
CA ARG A 327 26.92 -6.49 -20.49
C ARG A 327 25.61 -6.54 -21.27
N ALA A 328 24.57 -5.85 -20.80
CA ALA A 328 23.28 -5.77 -21.47
C ALA A 328 23.37 -5.01 -22.80
N LEU A 329 24.11 -3.89 -22.84
CA LEU A 329 24.31 -3.03 -24.02
C LEU A 329 25.33 -3.61 -25.00
N ASN A 330 26.50 -4.05 -24.51
CA ASN A 330 27.62 -4.46 -25.37
C ASN A 330 27.47 -5.88 -25.92
N GLY A 331 26.40 -6.59 -25.59
CA GLY A 331 26.10 -7.95 -26.04
C GLY A 331 27.32 -8.82 -26.22
N THR A 332 27.84 -9.34 -25.11
CA THR A 332 29.10 -10.10 -25.16
C THR A 332 29.03 -11.24 -26.16
N SER A 333 29.93 -11.13 -27.14
CA SER A 333 30.37 -12.01 -28.20
C SER A 333 30.16 -13.50 -27.95
N ALA A 334 29.57 -14.18 -28.94
CA ALA A 334 29.72 -15.57 -29.43
C ALA A 334 29.94 -16.78 -28.49
N ALA A 335 30.10 -16.63 -27.17
CA ALA A 335 30.44 -17.72 -26.24
C ALA A 335 29.68 -17.65 -24.91
N ALA A 336 28.50 -17.04 -24.89
CA ALA A 336 27.63 -17.10 -23.72
C ALA A 336 26.80 -18.40 -23.75
N PRO A 337 26.75 -19.20 -22.66
CA PRO A 337 25.92 -20.40 -22.61
C PRO A 337 24.44 -20.03 -22.85
N VAL A 338 23.68 -20.91 -23.53
CA VAL A 338 22.27 -20.72 -23.98
C VAL A 338 21.35 -20.18 -22.87
N THR A 339 21.64 -20.52 -21.61
CA THR A 339 20.95 -20.00 -20.41
C THR A 339 21.00 -18.48 -20.26
N THR A 340 22.05 -17.82 -20.75
CA THR A 340 22.26 -16.37 -20.67
C THR A 340 21.45 -15.62 -21.71
N LEU A 341 21.21 -16.24 -22.89
CA LEU A 341 20.40 -15.68 -23.97
C LEU A 341 18.90 -15.69 -23.62
N VAL A 342 18.41 -16.78 -23.03
CA VAL A 342 17.01 -16.94 -22.58
C VAL A 342 16.65 -15.98 -21.44
N LYS A 343 17.59 -15.71 -20.52
CA LYS A 343 17.42 -14.71 -19.45
C LYS A 343 17.30 -13.28 -20.00
N ARG A 344 17.97 -13.00 -21.12
CA ARG A 344 18.11 -11.68 -21.72
C ARG A 344 16.91 -11.26 -22.56
N THR A 345 16.36 -12.18 -23.36
CA THR A 345 15.11 -11.92 -24.09
C THR A 345 13.95 -11.79 -23.12
N GLY A 346 13.81 -12.68 -22.14
CA GLY A 346 12.72 -12.65 -21.16
C GLY A 346 12.64 -11.38 -20.29
N GLY A 347 13.78 -10.86 -19.81
CA GLY A 347 13.83 -9.66 -18.99
C GLY A 347 13.54 -8.37 -19.76
N ILE A 348 14.03 -8.26 -21.00
CA ILE A 348 13.75 -7.12 -21.88
C ILE A 348 12.31 -7.18 -22.37
N THR A 349 11.79 -8.35 -22.76
CA THR A 349 10.37 -8.47 -23.15
C THR A 349 9.43 -8.22 -22.00
N LEU A 350 9.73 -8.63 -20.76
CA LEU A 350 8.87 -8.36 -19.60
C LEU A 350 8.85 -6.86 -19.27
N ALA A 351 10.00 -6.21 -19.26
CA ALA A 351 10.08 -4.77 -19.03
C ALA A 351 9.38 -3.98 -20.15
N THR A 352 9.58 -4.36 -21.41
CA THR A 352 8.92 -3.71 -22.56
C THR A 352 7.42 -4.00 -22.60
N VAL A 353 6.96 -5.22 -22.29
CA VAL A 353 5.53 -5.55 -22.22
C VAL A 353 4.83 -4.82 -21.07
N LEU A 354 5.51 -4.65 -19.92
CA LEU A 354 4.97 -3.86 -18.82
C LEU A 354 4.94 -2.36 -19.19
N VAL A 355 6.00 -1.80 -19.76
CA VAL A 355 6.03 -0.39 -20.19
C VAL A 355 5.03 -0.11 -21.32
N VAL A 356 4.93 -0.97 -22.33
CA VAL A 356 3.96 -0.86 -23.43
C VAL A 356 2.54 -1.10 -22.93
N GLY A 357 2.35 -2.04 -22.00
CA GLY A 357 1.07 -2.24 -21.31
C GLY A 357 0.64 -1.02 -20.51
N ALA A 358 1.59 -0.30 -19.89
CA ALA A 358 1.33 0.95 -19.16
C ALA A 358 0.82 2.04 -20.09
N LEU A 359 1.52 2.21 -21.21
CA LEU A 359 1.15 3.18 -22.24
C LEU A 359 -0.18 2.82 -22.91
N ALA A 360 -0.46 1.53 -23.15
CA ALA A 360 -1.69 1.06 -23.80
C ALA A 360 -2.93 1.12 -22.87
N PHE A 361 -2.78 0.81 -21.58
CA PHE A 361 -3.90 0.92 -20.63
C PHE A 361 -4.19 2.36 -20.22
N GLY A 362 -3.17 3.20 -20.03
CA GLY A 362 -3.35 4.64 -19.78
C GLY A 362 -4.01 5.37 -20.96
N ALA A 363 -3.76 4.92 -22.20
CA ALA A 363 -4.43 5.45 -23.40
C ALA A 363 -5.91 5.05 -23.50
N ARG A 364 -6.30 3.85 -23.02
CA ARG A 364 -7.69 3.38 -23.04
C ARG A 364 -8.60 4.13 -22.07
N SER A 365 -8.09 4.54 -20.90
CA SER A 365 -8.84 5.40 -19.97
C SER A 365 -9.08 6.81 -20.54
N ALA A 366 -8.13 7.35 -21.31
CA ALA A 366 -8.31 8.63 -22.00
C ALA A 366 -9.38 8.58 -23.11
N GLN A 367 -9.52 7.45 -23.80
CA GLN A 367 -10.55 7.25 -24.82
C GLN A 367 -11.97 7.06 -24.24
N GLY A 368 -12.11 6.54 -23.03
CA GLY A 368 -13.41 6.45 -22.35
C GLY A 368 -14.01 7.81 -21.97
N ILE A 369 -13.17 8.80 -21.70
CA ILE A 369 -13.56 10.17 -21.33
C ILE A 369 -13.87 11.03 -22.57
N LEU A 370 -13.17 10.81 -23.69
CA LEU A 370 -13.47 11.50 -24.95
C LEU A 370 -14.75 11.00 -25.64
N ALA A 371 -15.28 9.85 -25.21
CA ALA A 371 -16.53 9.28 -25.72
C ALA A 371 -17.78 9.69 -24.91
N SER A 372 -17.64 10.36 -23.76
CA SER A 372 -18.78 10.91 -23.04
C SER A 372 -19.17 12.26 -23.62
N GLU A 373 -20.28 12.31 -24.36
CA GLU A 373 -20.92 13.56 -24.79
C GLU A 373 -21.19 14.48 -23.58
N PRO A 374 -21.09 15.83 -23.76
CA PRO A 374 -21.24 16.80 -22.68
C PRO A 374 -22.61 16.76 -21.99
N GLU A 375 -23.65 16.16 -22.60
CA GLU A 375 -24.97 16.01 -21.98
C GLU A 375 -24.97 15.04 -20.78
N ASN A 376 -24.07 14.05 -20.73
CA ASN A 376 -24.00 13.08 -19.62
C ASN A 376 -23.27 13.63 -18.37
N LEU A 377 -22.50 14.71 -18.51
CA LEU A 377 -21.86 15.41 -17.38
C LEU A 377 -22.86 16.28 -16.61
N MET A 378 -23.85 16.86 -17.29
CA MET A 378 -24.93 17.64 -16.68
C MET A 378 -25.94 16.77 -15.92
N GLY A 379 -26.17 15.53 -16.35
CA GLY A 379 -27.07 14.58 -15.68
C GLY A 379 -26.54 14.04 -14.33
N ARG A 380 -25.23 14.14 -14.07
CA ARG A 380 -24.60 13.66 -12.82
C ARG A 380 -24.48 14.74 -11.74
N LEU A 381 -24.70 16.00 -12.06
CA LEU A 381 -24.79 17.12 -11.10
C LEU A 381 -26.25 17.32 -10.62
N ALA A 382 -26.90 16.23 -10.21
CA ALA A 382 -28.24 16.27 -9.65
C ALA A 382 -28.21 16.66 -8.15
N THR A 383 -27.73 17.86 -7.85
CA THR A 383 -28.14 18.59 -6.65
C THR A 383 -28.65 19.94 -7.12
N ARG A 384 -29.95 20.21 -6.95
CA ARG A 384 -30.52 21.55 -7.19
C ARG A 384 -29.77 22.54 -6.29
N ILE A 385 -28.96 23.40 -6.89
CA ILE A 385 -28.31 24.51 -6.20
C ILE A 385 -29.28 25.68 -6.24
N ASP A 386 -29.69 26.19 -5.08
CA ASP A 386 -30.50 27.41 -4.96
C ASP A 386 -29.58 28.64 -5.12
N PRO A 387 -29.70 29.42 -6.21
CA PRO A 387 -28.86 30.58 -6.47
C PRO A 387 -28.97 31.67 -5.39
N ALA A 388 -30.03 31.64 -4.59
CA ALA A 388 -30.21 32.59 -3.49
C ALA A 388 -29.17 32.44 -2.37
N THR A 389 -28.51 31.27 -2.27
CA THR A 389 -27.55 30.93 -1.20
C THR A 389 -26.10 31.39 -1.45
N PHE A 390 -25.80 32.01 -2.60
CA PHE A 390 -24.45 32.46 -2.91
C PHE A 390 -24.07 33.81 -2.27
N PRO A 391 -22.79 34.00 -1.86
CA PRO A 391 -22.24 35.30 -1.48
C PRO A 391 -22.36 36.31 -2.64
N THR A 392 -22.69 37.56 -2.32
CA THR A 392 -23.09 38.62 -3.29
C THR A 392 -22.10 38.87 -4.43
N HIS A 393 -20.81 38.59 -4.24
CA HIS A 393 -19.77 38.76 -5.26
C HIS A 393 -19.84 37.76 -6.42
N PHE A 394 -20.53 36.63 -6.28
CA PHE A 394 -20.67 35.62 -7.34
C PHE A 394 -22.03 35.67 -8.07
N ARG A 395 -22.98 36.52 -7.65
CA ARG A 395 -24.31 36.62 -8.29
C ARG A 395 -24.27 37.15 -9.72
N ALA A 396 -23.30 38.00 -10.06
CA ALA A 396 -23.21 38.59 -11.40
C ALA A 396 -22.85 37.54 -12.48
N ILE A 397 -22.04 36.55 -12.12
CA ILE A 397 -21.57 35.50 -13.04
C ILE A 397 -22.69 34.48 -13.35
N ALA A 398 -23.63 34.27 -12.43
CA ALA A 398 -24.74 33.34 -12.62
C ALA A 398 -25.80 33.84 -13.62
N ASN A 399 -25.95 35.17 -13.78
CA ASN A 399 -26.91 35.76 -14.72
C ASN A 399 -26.39 35.78 -16.17
N ASP A 400 -25.07 35.83 -16.38
CA ASP A 400 -24.45 35.86 -17.72
C ASP A 400 -24.43 34.48 -18.41
N VAL A 401 -24.62 33.38 -17.67
CA VAL A 401 -24.62 32.00 -18.20
C VAL A 401 -26.02 31.52 -18.63
N GLY A 402 -27.02 32.42 -18.67
CA GLY A 402 -28.32 32.10 -19.28
C GLY A 402 -29.14 31.07 -18.50
N VAL A 403 -29.01 31.02 -17.17
CA VAL A 403 -29.97 30.30 -16.32
C VAL A 403 -31.21 31.19 -16.18
N ALA A 404 -32.07 31.19 -17.20
CA ALA A 404 -33.38 31.81 -17.09
C ALA A 404 -34.18 31.10 -15.99
N PRO A 405 -34.80 31.83 -15.03
CA PRO A 405 -35.69 31.20 -14.07
C PRO A 405 -36.90 30.67 -14.84
N SER A 406 -37.08 29.35 -14.85
CA SER A 406 -38.33 28.76 -15.33
C SER A 406 -39.46 29.26 -14.44
N HIS A 407 -40.24 30.18 -14.97
CA HIS A 407 -41.52 30.56 -14.40
C HIS A 407 -42.36 29.31 -14.21
N ARG A 408 -42.90 29.14 -13.01
CA ARG A 408 -43.90 28.12 -12.69
C ARG A 408 -45.05 28.21 -13.70
N CYS A 409 -45.22 27.20 -14.54
CA CYS A 409 -46.51 26.93 -15.15
C CYS A 409 -47.37 26.20 -14.09
N PRO A 410 -48.50 26.78 -13.66
CA PRO A 410 -49.40 26.13 -12.73
C PRO A 410 -50.09 24.94 -13.41
N VAL A 411 -50.25 23.87 -12.65
CA VAL A 411 -51.03 22.69 -13.01
C VAL A 411 -52.40 23.12 -13.51
N ALA A 412 -52.74 22.67 -14.71
CA ALA A 412 -53.97 22.96 -15.41
C ALA A 412 -55.22 22.73 -14.55
N ASP A 413 -56.12 23.70 -14.66
CA ASP A 413 -57.52 23.65 -14.27
C ASP A 413 -58.20 22.38 -14.76
N ARG A 414 -58.90 21.73 -13.84
CA ARG A 414 -59.95 20.77 -14.19
C ARG A 414 -61.02 21.50 -14.98
N CYS A 415 -61.24 21.02 -16.20
CA CYS A 415 -62.48 21.23 -16.94
C CYS A 415 -63.69 21.00 -16.03
N ARG A 416 -64.44 22.07 -15.72
CA ARG A 416 -65.85 21.99 -15.40
C ARG A 416 -66.61 22.65 -16.54
N ALA A 417 -67.22 21.82 -17.36
CA ALA A 417 -68.29 22.23 -18.25
C ALA A 417 -69.49 22.67 -17.38
N THR A 418 -69.96 23.89 -17.57
CA THR A 418 -71.35 24.27 -17.30
C THR A 418 -71.83 25.09 -18.48
N SER A 419 -72.65 24.43 -19.29
CA SER A 419 -73.67 25.01 -20.15
C SER A 419 -74.66 25.85 -19.33
N ALA A 420 -74.84 27.10 -19.72
CA ALA A 420 -76.11 27.85 -19.76
C ALA A 420 -75.84 29.25 -20.31
#